data_AF-A0A4Y8Q5C2-F1
#
_entry.id   AF-A0A4Y8Q5C2-F1
#
_cell.length_a   1.000
_cell.length_b   1.000
_cell.length_c   1.000
_cell.angle_alpha   90.00
_cell.angle_beta   90.00
_cell.angle_gamma   90.00
#
_symmetry.space_group_name_H-M   'P 1'
#
loop_
_entity.id
_entity.type
_entity.pdbx_description
1 polymer ?
#
loop_
_entity_poly.entity_id
_entity_poly.type
_entity_poly.pdbx_seq_one_letter_code
_entity_poly.pdbx_strand_id
1 'polypeptide(L)' 'MKEPNPKDNPWRAAALTSAIGVDLVVCLLAGYYFGDWLSHTLGGTFWVLGGFLLGLAASIVSIYFMIKQYGGL' A
#
# COMPACT_ATOMS: atom_id res chain seq x y z
N MET A 1 -16.24 24.79 -26.14
CA MET A 1 -15.62 25.28 -24.89
C MET A 1 -15.69 24.10 -23.93
N LYS A 2 -14.55 23.50 -23.58
CA LYS A 2 -14.52 22.30 -22.74
C LYS A 2 -14.91 22.74 -21.32
N GLU A 3 -15.99 22.19 -20.79
CA GLU A 3 -16.47 22.54 -19.45
C GLU A 3 -15.34 22.32 -18.43
N PRO A 4 -15.07 23.26 -17.50
CA PRO A 4 -14.07 23.05 -16.47
C PRO A 4 -14.57 21.93 -15.57
N ASN A 5 -13.99 20.74 -15.74
CA ASN A 5 -14.37 19.58 -14.96
C ASN A 5 -13.86 19.80 -13.52
N PRO A 6 -14.73 19.82 -12.49
CA PRO A 6 -14.30 19.95 -11.09
C PRO A 6 -13.39 18.79 -10.61
N LYS A 7 -13.13 17.81 -11.47
CA LYS A 7 -12.21 16.68 -11.28
C LYS A 7 -10.72 17.03 -11.45
N ASP A 8 -10.37 18.15 -12.05
CA ASP A 8 -8.96 18.61 -12.21
C ASP A 8 -8.49 19.46 -11.03
N ASN A 9 -9.03 19.21 -9.83
CA ASN A 9 -8.60 19.93 -8.64
C ASN A 9 -7.33 19.23 -8.08
N PRO A 10 -6.14 19.83 -8.17
CA PRO A 10 -4.88 19.20 -7.77
C PRO A 10 -4.88 18.76 -6.30
N TRP A 11 -5.67 19.43 -5.46
CA TRP A 11 -5.92 19.03 -4.08
C TRP A 11 -6.56 17.65 -3.93
N ARG A 12 -7.41 17.24 -4.87
CA ARG A 12 -8.06 15.92 -4.87
C ARG A 12 -7.07 14.82 -5.26
N ALA A 13 -6.19 15.11 -6.22
CA ALA A 13 -5.08 14.22 -6.56
C ALA A 13 -4.11 14.07 -5.38
N ALA A 14 -3.74 15.18 -4.73
CA ALA A 14 -2.89 15.17 -3.55
C ALA A 14 -3.52 14.35 -2.40
N ALA A 15 -4.81 14.54 -2.12
CA ALA A 15 -5.52 13.77 -1.09
C ALA A 15 -5.53 12.26 -1.38
N LEU A 16 -5.73 11.86 -2.65
CA LEU A 16 -5.66 10.46 -3.07
C LEU A 16 -4.25 9.88 -2.92
N THR A 17 -3.21 10.62 -3.31
CA THR A 17 -1.82 10.18 -3.15
C THR A 17 -1.43 10.04 -1.68
N SER A 18 -1.88 10.96 -0.83
CA SER A 18 -1.65 10.87 0.62
C SER A 18 -2.36 9.65 1.23
N ALA A 19 -3.59 9.35 0.81
CA ALA A 19 -4.30 8.14 1.25
C ALA A 19 -3.52 6.87 0.88
N ILE A 20 -3.05 6.78 -0.37
CA ILE A 20 -2.20 5.66 -0.84
C ILE A 20 -0.92 5.53 -0.01
N GLY A 21 -0.28 6.66 0.31
CA GLY A 21 0.91 6.67 1.16
C GLY A 21 0.64 6.16 2.58
N VAL A 22 -0.51 6.49 3.15
CA VAL A 22 -0.94 5.98 4.46
C VAL A 22 -1.21 4.48 4.38
N ASP A 23 -1.93 4.00 3.37
CA ASP A 23 -2.18 2.56 3.16
C ASP A 23 -0.87 1.77 3.03
N LEU A 24 0.12 2.35 2.33
CA LEU A 24 1.47 1.79 2.22
C LEU A 24 2.15 1.62 3.58
N VAL A 25 2.16 2.68 4.38
CA VAL A 25 2.79 2.67 5.71
C VAL A 25 2.07 1.68 6.63
N VAL A 26 0.74 1.67 6.62
CA VAL A 26 -0.07 0.75 7.44
C VAL A 26 0.22 -0.70 7.06
N CYS A 27 0.26 -1.02 5.76
CA CYS A 27 0.49 -2.38 5.30
C CYS A 27 1.94 -2.84 5.56
N LEU A 28 2.93 -1.94 5.44
CA LEU A 28 4.31 -2.23 5.82
C LEU A 28 4.46 -2.51 7.31
N LEU A 29 3.87 -1.67 8.17
CA LEU A 29 3.90 -1.84 9.61
C LEU A 29 3.19 -3.13 10.02
N ALA A 30 2.04 -3.42 9.41
CA ALA A 30 1.31 -4.67 9.62
C ALA A 30 2.15 -5.88 9.20
N GLY A 31 2.81 -5.85 8.04
CA GLY A 31 3.68 -6.93 7.57
C GLY A 31 4.91 -7.13 8.45
N TYR A 32 5.51 -6.05 8.95
CA TYR A 32 6.63 -6.10 9.89
C TYR A 32 6.20 -6.73 11.22
N TYR A 33 5.13 -6.24 11.84
CA TYR A 33 4.61 -6.81 13.09
C TYR A 33 4.19 -8.26 12.93
N PHE A 34 3.58 -8.61 11.80
CA PHE A 34 3.17 -9.98 11.52
C PHE A 34 4.38 -10.90 11.34
N GLY A 35 5.43 -10.45 10.66
CA GLY A 35 6.69 -11.19 10.48
C GLY A 35 7.50 -11.32 11.78
N ASP A 36 7.48 -10.30 12.62
CA ASP A 36 8.10 -10.30 13.95
C ASP A 36 7.40 -11.29 14.89
N TRP A 37 6.06 -11.25 14.94
CA TRP A 37 5.26 -12.22 15.69
C TRP A 37 5.50 -13.66 15.21
N LEU A 38 5.49 -13.89 13.90
CA LEU A 38 5.77 -15.19 13.31
C LEU A 38 7.18 -15.70 13.65
N SER A 39 8.19 -14.82 13.61
CA SER A 39 9.57 -15.20 13.99
C SER A 39 9.70 -15.56 15.44
N HIS A 40 8.99 -14.85 16.31
CA HIS A 40 8.99 -15.13 17.74
C HIS A 40 8.30 -16.48 18.04
N THR A 41 7.26 -16.85 17.28
CA THR A 41 6.57 -18.15 17.43
C THR A 41 7.28 -19.34 16.77
N LEU A 42 7.95 -19.16 15.63
CA LEU A 42 8.54 -20.25 14.83
C LEU A 42 10.06 -20.39 14.99
N GLY A 43 10.71 -19.48 15.73
CA GLY A 43 12.10 -19.63 16.16
C GLY A 43 13.14 -19.43 15.06
N GLY A 44 12.94 -18.45 14.16
CA GLY A 44 13.91 -18.15 13.12
C GLY A 44 13.77 -16.74 12.52
N THR A 45 14.86 -15.96 12.55
CA THR A 45 14.96 -14.59 12.01
C THR A 45 14.53 -14.47 10.54
N PHE A 46 14.56 -15.57 9.79
CA PHE A 46 14.10 -15.64 8.39
C PHE A 46 12.61 -15.34 8.22
N TRP A 47 11.78 -15.53 9.25
CA TRP A 47 10.35 -15.28 9.16
C TRP A 47 10.00 -13.79 9.19
N VAL A 48 10.83 -12.95 9.82
CA VAL A 48 10.69 -11.48 9.79
C VAL A 48 10.94 -11.01 8.36
N LEU A 49 12.02 -11.52 7.76
CA LEU A 49 12.39 -11.18 6.39
C LEU A 49 11.33 -11.67 5.40
N GLY A 50 10.80 -12.87 5.60
CA GLY A 50 9.71 -13.44 4.82
C GLY A 50 8.41 -12.62 4.94
N GLY A 51 7.96 -12.33 6.15
CA GLY A 51 6.75 -11.53 6.41
C GLY A 51 6.87 -10.09 5.91
N PHE A 52 8.05 -9.49 6.04
CA PHE A 52 8.35 -8.16 5.50
C PHE A 52 8.31 -8.15 3.96
N LEU A 53 8.94 -9.11 3.30
CA LEU A 53 8.91 -9.26 1.83
C LEU A 53 7.49 -9.51 1.31
N LEU A 54 6.71 -10.33 2.02
CA LEU A 54 5.32 -10.64 1.66
C LEU A 54 4.41 -9.41 1.86
N GLY A 55 4.59 -8.66 2.96
CA GLY A 55 3.89 -7.40 3.20
C GLY A 55 4.23 -6.31 2.17
N LEU A 56 5.50 -6.23 1.76
CA LEU A 56 5.95 -5.37 0.67
C LEU A 56 5.30 -5.78 -0.67
N ALA A 57 5.33 -7.06 -1.01
CA ALA A 57 4.74 -7.57 -2.24
C ALA A 57 3.21 -7.35 -2.27
N ALA A 58 2.51 -7.65 -1.18
CA ALA A 58 1.08 -7.44 -1.06
C ALA A 58 0.70 -5.95 -1.19
N SER A 59 1.49 -5.05 -0.60
CA SER A 59 1.29 -3.60 -0.72
C SER A 59 1.39 -3.14 -2.18
N ILE A 60 2.44 -3.56 -2.88
CA ILE A 60 2.66 -3.19 -4.28
C ILE A 60 1.51 -3.69 -5.15
N VAL A 61 1.04 -4.93 -4.92
CA VAL A 61 -0.11 -5.50 -5.63
C VAL A 61 -1.39 -4.72 -5.34
N SER A 62 -1.63 -4.33 -4.09
CA SER A 62 -2.82 -3.55 -3.71
C SER A 62 -2.85 -2.18 -4.41
N ILE A 63 -1.71 -1.47 -4.45
CA ILE A 63 -1.60 -0.19 -5.14
C ILE A 63 -1.79 -0.35 -6.64
N TYR A 64 -1.15 -1.37 -7.24
CA TYR A 64 -1.30 -1.66 -8.66
C TYR A 64 -2.77 -1.95 -9.02
N PHE A 65 -3.46 -2.74 -8.20
CA PHE A 65 -4.88 -3.04 -8.40
C PHE A 65 -5.74 -1.79 -8.25
N MET A 66 -5.44 -0.94 -7.27
CA MET A 66 -6.15 0.33 -7.07
C MET A 66 -5.95 1.29 -8.24
N ILE A 67 -4.72 1.42 -8.76
CA ILE A 67 -4.45 2.22 -9.97
C ILE A 67 -5.18 1.63 -11.17
N LYS A 68 -5.21 0.31 -11.34
CA LYS A 68 -5.94 -0.33 -12.44
C LYS A 68 -7.45 -0.12 -12.33
N GLN A 69 -8.01 -0.23 -11.13
CA GLN A 69 -9.44 -0.13 -10.88
C GLN A 69 -9.97 1.32 -10.94
N TYR A 70 -9.22 2.28 -10.40
CA TYR A 70 -9.63 3.68 -10.36
C TYR A 70 -9.06 4.52 -11.51
N GLY A 71 -7.93 4.10 -12.09
CA GLY A 71 -7.25 4.80 -13.18
C GLY A 71 -7.79 4.47 -14.57
N GLY A 72 -8.58 3.39 -14.73
CA GLY A 72 -9.24 3.06 -16.00
C GLY A 72 -8.28 2.99 -17.18
N LEU A 73 -7.51 1.90 -17.27
CA LEU A 73 -6.83 1.50 -18.51
C LEU A 73 -7.76 0.60 -19.33
#